data_AF-A0A7S2C9N3-F1
#
_entry.id   AF-A0A7S2C9N3-F1
#
_cell.length_a   1.000
_cell.length_b   1.000
_cell.length_c   1.000
_cell.angle_alpha   90.00
_cell.angle_beta   90.00
_cell.angle_gamma   90.00
#
_symmetry.space_group_name_H-M   'P 1'
#
loop_
_entity.id
_entity.type
_entity.pdbx_description
1 polymer ?
#
loop_
_entity_poly.entity_id
_entity_poly.type
_entity_poly.pdbx_seq_one_letter_code
_entity_poly.pdbx_strand_id
1 'polypeptide(L)'
;VEFCYNFFYRIDDNPCVNMVFDNAPGEWWNGQWCYVAKECPTATPLNTSNILAAKICEPGKDKFLREKTPWEIREMAREHDLSVGALLKYSYPSETEAKWPAVEQLFTNDSSVALAAVNASVTSRLRY
;
A
#
# COMPACT_ATOMS: atom_id res chain seq x y z
N VAL A 1 -1.62 16.60 10.09
CA VAL A 1 -2.37 16.26 11.34
C VAL A 1 -3.71 15.60 11.01
N GLU A 2 -4.48 16.18 10.09
CA GLU A 2 -5.79 15.66 9.68
C GLU A 2 -5.76 14.23 9.10
N PHE A 3 -4.74 13.90 8.30
CA PHE A 3 -4.64 12.61 7.62
C PHE A 3 -4.51 11.41 8.59
N CYS A 4 -3.74 11.56 9.68
CA CYS A 4 -3.62 10.49 10.67
C CYS A 4 -4.94 10.23 11.40
N TYR A 5 -5.66 11.30 11.76
CA TYR A 5 -6.94 11.18 12.45
C TYR A 5 -8.03 10.58 11.56
N ASN A 6 -8.09 11.00 10.29
CA ASN A 6 -9.10 10.50 9.36
C ASN A 6 -8.81 9.09 8.81
N PHE A 7 -7.61 8.56 9.06
CA PHE A 7 -7.21 7.23 8.58
C PHE A 7 -6.88 6.29 9.74
N PHE A 8 -5.73 6.47 10.40
CA PHE A 8 -5.21 5.55 11.41
C PHE A 8 -6.04 5.48 12.70
N TYR A 9 -6.84 6.50 13.01
CA TYR A 9 -7.73 6.48 14.18
C TYR A 9 -9.12 5.90 13.87
N ARG A 10 -9.48 5.77 12.59
CA ARG A 10 -10.80 5.27 12.16
C ARG A 10 -10.78 3.84 11.67
N ILE A 11 -9.64 3.39 11.14
CA ILE A 11 -9.48 2.00 10.74
C ILE A 11 -9.48 1.10 11.99
N ASP A 12 -10.45 0.19 12.06
CA ASP A 12 -10.57 -0.81 13.13
C ASP A 12 -9.94 -2.15 12.70
N ASP A 13 -8.79 -2.05 12.05
CA ASP A 13 -7.92 -3.16 11.66
C ASP A 13 -6.48 -2.63 11.64
N ASN A 14 -5.50 -3.53 11.57
CA ASN A 14 -4.10 -3.17 11.55
C ASN A 14 -3.36 -3.80 10.35
N PRO A 15 -3.83 -3.56 9.10
CA PRO A 15 -3.12 -4.03 7.92
C PRO A 15 -1.86 -3.18 7.69
N CYS A 16 -0.86 -3.78 7.06
CA CYS A 16 0.34 -3.09 6.64
C CYS A 16 0.03 -2.13 5.51
N VAL A 17 0.48 -0.89 5.66
CA VAL A 17 0.28 0.17 4.67
C VAL A 17 1.59 0.62 4.06
N ASN A 18 1.54 1.17 2.86
CA ASN A 18 2.72 1.69 2.16
C ASN A 18 3.49 2.68 3.02
N MET A 19 4.81 2.52 3.08
CA MET A 19 5.70 3.46 3.77
C MET A 19 5.87 4.75 2.98
N VAL A 20 6.05 4.62 1.66
CA VAL A 20 6.02 5.74 0.72
C VAL A 20 5.00 5.45 -0.36
N PHE A 21 4.49 6.50 -1.00
CA PHE A 21 3.42 6.35 -1.97
C PHE A 21 3.88 6.22 -3.41
N ASP A 22 5.18 6.28 -3.67
CA ASP A 22 5.75 6.15 -5.01
C ASP A 22 6.30 4.73 -5.18
N ASN A 23 6.22 4.22 -6.40
CA ASN A 23 6.84 2.95 -6.74
C ASN A 23 8.36 3.12 -6.77
N ALA A 24 9.08 2.42 -5.89
CA ALA A 24 10.54 2.46 -5.81
C ALA A 24 11.12 1.04 -5.73
N PRO A 25 11.02 0.22 -6.80
CA PRO A 25 11.48 -1.18 -6.77
C PRO A 25 12.94 -1.31 -6.33
N GLY A 26 13.22 -2.25 -5.43
CA GLY A 26 14.57 -2.49 -4.90
C GLY A 26 14.93 -1.66 -3.67
N GLU A 27 14.17 -0.62 -3.34
CA GLU A 27 14.40 0.20 -2.16
C GLU A 27 13.70 -0.37 -0.93
N TRP A 28 14.35 -0.24 0.24
CA TRP A 28 13.78 -0.75 1.50
C TRP A 28 12.48 -0.05 1.89
N TRP A 29 12.32 1.22 1.50
CA TRP A 29 11.10 2.01 1.74
C TRP A 29 9.94 1.66 0.80
N ASN A 30 10.15 0.82 -0.22
CA ASN A 30 9.08 0.29 -1.08
C ASN A 30 8.23 -0.81 -0.38
N GLY A 31 8.47 -1.02 0.92
CA GLY A 31 7.73 -1.94 1.77
C GLY A 31 6.43 -1.36 2.34
N GLN A 32 5.75 -2.21 3.12
CA GLN A 32 4.63 -1.80 3.96
C GLN A 32 5.00 -1.94 5.44
N TRP A 33 4.35 -1.15 6.30
CA TRP A 33 4.58 -1.13 7.74
C TRP A 33 3.24 -1.04 8.49
N CYS A 34 3.25 -1.41 9.77
CA CYS A 34 2.09 -1.31 10.65
C CYS A 34 2.48 -0.83 12.05
N TYR A 35 1.48 -0.37 12.82
CA TYR A 35 1.64 -0.10 14.24
C TYR A 35 1.51 -1.41 15.02
N VAL A 36 2.29 -1.56 16.09
CA VAL A 36 2.19 -2.73 16.98
C VAL A 36 2.40 -2.30 18.43
N ALA A 37 2.09 -3.18 19.36
CA ALA A 37 2.45 -2.99 20.76
C ALA A 37 3.97 -2.82 20.91
N LYS A 38 4.40 -1.99 21.85
CA LYS A 38 5.83 -1.69 22.07
C LYS A 38 6.66 -2.92 22.43
N GLU A 39 6.01 -3.96 22.96
CA GLU A 39 6.60 -5.24 23.35
C GLU A 39 6.84 -6.17 22.14
N CYS A 40 6.39 -5.80 20.93
CA CYS A 40 6.61 -6.60 19.73
C CYS A 40 8.12 -6.73 19.43
N PRO A 41 8.70 -7.95 19.44
CA PRO A 41 10.16 -8.12 19.39
C PRO A 41 10.84 -7.61 18.11
N THR A 42 10.09 -7.57 17.00
CA THR A 42 10.58 -7.17 15.68
C THR A 42 10.27 -5.71 15.35
N ALA A 43 9.80 -4.92 16.32
CA ALA A 43 9.33 -3.57 16.11
C ALA A 43 10.33 -2.52 16.61
N THR A 44 10.31 -1.37 15.96
CA THR A 44 11.09 -0.20 16.36
C THR A 44 10.21 0.71 17.21
N PRO A 45 10.58 0.99 18.48
CA PRO A 45 9.83 1.90 19.34
C PRO A 45 9.69 3.30 18.73
N LEU A 46 8.53 3.92 18.91
CA LEU A 46 8.29 5.29 18.46
C LEU A 46 8.65 6.28 19.58
N ASN A 47 9.44 7.30 19.26
CA ASN A 47 9.79 8.34 20.23
C ASN A 47 8.58 9.13 20.76
N THR A 48 7.47 9.10 20.02
CA THR A 48 6.23 9.82 20.31
C THR A 48 5.21 9.01 21.10
N SER A 49 5.47 7.72 21.36
CA SER A 49 4.52 6.85 22.07
C SER A 49 5.21 5.90 23.04
N ASN A 50 4.64 5.76 24.23
CA ASN A 50 5.11 4.80 25.23
C ASN A 50 4.49 3.41 25.07
N ILE A 51 3.48 3.27 24.23
CA ILE A 51 2.70 2.02 24.08
C ILE A 51 2.73 1.44 22.66
N LEU A 52 3.15 2.24 21.66
CA LEU A 52 3.21 1.81 20.26
C LEU A 52 4.66 1.74 19.75
N ALA A 53 4.89 0.79 18.87
CA ALA A 53 6.07 0.68 18.01
C ALA A 53 5.63 0.56 16.54
N ALA A 54 6.56 0.73 15.61
CA ALA A 54 6.35 0.50 14.19
C ALA A 54 7.12 -0.74 13.74
N LYS A 55 6.50 -1.58 12.92
CA LYS A 55 7.09 -2.80 12.38
C LYS A 55 7.09 -2.76 10.86
N ILE A 56 8.20 -3.14 10.24
CA ILE A 56 8.25 -3.43 8.80
C ILE A 56 7.63 -4.79 8.56
N CYS A 57 6.68 -4.86 7.63
CA CYS A 57 5.89 -6.06 7.44
C CYS A 57 6.61 -7.12 6.61
N GLU A 58 6.38 -8.38 6.98
CA GLU A 58 7.00 -9.56 6.39
C GLU A 58 5.99 -10.39 5.60
N PRO A 59 6.24 -10.68 4.30
CA PRO A 59 5.37 -11.50 3.48
C PRO A 59 5.06 -12.86 4.12
N GLY A 60 3.80 -13.27 4.06
CA GLY A 60 3.34 -14.55 4.63
C GLY A 60 3.19 -14.56 6.15
N LYS A 61 3.53 -13.47 6.86
CA LYS A 61 3.30 -13.32 8.31
C LYS A 61 2.30 -12.22 8.63
N ASP A 62 2.45 -11.07 7.98
CA ASP A 62 1.62 -9.90 8.22
C ASP A 62 0.54 -9.75 7.14
N LYS A 63 -0.57 -9.08 7.49
CA LYS A 63 -1.64 -8.78 6.52
C LYS A 63 -1.27 -7.53 5.73
N PHE A 64 -1.05 -7.67 4.43
CA PHE A 64 -0.70 -6.54 3.59
C PHE A 64 -1.94 -5.90 2.97
N LEU A 65 -2.06 -4.57 3.08
CA LEU A 65 -3.18 -3.87 2.46
C LEU A 65 -3.10 -3.97 0.92
N ARG A 66 -1.89 -4.06 0.36
CA ARG A 66 -1.66 -4.20 -1.09
C ARG A 66 -2.15 -5.53 -1.69
N GLU A 67 -2.46 -6.52 -0.85
CA GLU A 67 -2.96 -7.82 -1.31
C GLU A 67 -4.48 -7.83 -1.50
N LYS A 68 -5.19 -6.84 -0.96
CA LYS A 68 -6.61 -6.66 -1.23
C LYS A 68 -6.82 -6.23 -2.67
N THR A 69 -7.95 -6.60 -3.24
CA THR A 69 -8.44 -6.10 -4.52
C THR A 69 -9.03 -4.68 -4.36
N PRO A 70 -9.15 -3.90 -5.45
CA PRO A 70 -9.79 -2.60 -5.40
C PRO A 70 -11.24 -2.64 -4.85
N TRP A 71 -11.96 -3.75 -5.08
CA TRP A 71 -13.30 -3.97 -4.54
C TRP A 71 -13.29 -4.17 -3.03
N GLU A 72 -12.38 -4.98 -2.51
CA GLU A 72 -12.21 -5.17 -1.06
C GLU A 72 -11.75 -3.87 -0.38
N ILE A 73 -10.89 -3.08 -1.03
CA ILE A 73 -10.51 -1.74 -0.55
C ILE A 73 -11.72 -0.82 -0.48
N ARG A 74 -12.59 -0.82 -1.51
CA ARG A 74 -13.81 -0.03 -1.49
C ARG A 74 -14.76 -0.44 -0.38
N GLU A 75 -14.97 -1.74 -0.17
CA GLU A 75 -15.84 -2.22 0.92
C GLU A 75 -15.26 -1.89 2.29
N MET A 76 -13.95 -2.06 2.49
CA MET A 76 -13.26 -1.65 3.72
C MET A 76 -13.41 -0.14 3.97
N ALA A 77 -13.27 0.69 2.94
CA ALA A 77 -13.46 2.13 3.08
C ALA A 77 -14.89 2.48 3.50
N ARG A 78 -15.90 1.76 2.99
CA ARG A 78 -17.31 1.94 3.38
C ARG A 78 -17.57 1.47 4.81
N GLU A 79 -17.00 0.34 5.21
CA GLU A 79 -17.16 -0.26 6.53
C GLU A 79 -16.61 0.63 7.64
N HIS A 80 -15.44 1.24 7.42
CA HIS A 80 -14.74 2.04 8.43
C HIS A 80 -14.86 3.57 8.23
N ASP A 81 -15.77 4.03 7.36
CA ASP A 81 -15.95 5.46 7.02
C ASP A 81 -14.62 6.17 6.67
N LEU A 82 -13.86 5.55 5.76
CA LEU A 82 -12.57 6.04 5.26
C LEU A 82 -12.69 6.59 3.84
N SER A 83 -11.80 7.52 3.50
CA SER A 83 -11.61 7.93 2.11
C SER A 83 -11.03 6.77 1.28
N VAL A 84 -11.78 6.31 0.27
CA VAL A 84 -11.32 5.28 -0.68
C VAL A 84 -10.00 5.70 -1.33
N GLY A 85 -9.84 6.97 -1.69
CA GLY A 85 -8.62 7.48 -2.30
C GLY A 85 -7.41 7.41 -1.36
N ALA A 86 -7.60 7.72 -0.09
CA ALA A 86 -6.55 7.59 0.92
C ALA A 86 -6.17 6.12 1.12
N LEU A 87 -7.15 5.23 1.25
CA LEU A 87 -6.93 3.81 1.45
C LEU A 87 -6.21 3.18 0.24
N LEU A 88 -6.57 3.56 -0.99
CA LEU A 88 -5.86 3.16 -2.20
C LEU A 88 -4.39 3.61 -2.20
N LYS A 89 -4.10 4.86 -1.80
CA LYS A 89 -2.73 5.39 -1.74
C LYS A 89 -1.87 4.66 -0.69
N TYR A 90 -2.49 4.19 0.39
CA TYR A 90 -1.87 3.31 1.38
C TYR A 90 -1.78 1.84 0.95
N SER A 91 -2.56 1.43 -0.04
CA SER A 91 -2.58 0.06 -0.55
C SER A 91 -1.57 -0.14 -1.67
N TYR A 92 -1.54 0.74 -2.67
CA TYR A 92 -0.74 0.55 -3.89
C TYR A 92 0.21 1.71 -4.13
N PRO A 93 1.47 1.44 -4.52
CA PRO A 93 2.39 2.49 -4.91
C PRO A 93 1.89 3.17 -6.19
N SER A 94 2.21 4.45 -6.34
CA SER A 94 1.94 5.21 -7.54
C SER A 94 3.10 5.09 -8.50
N GLU A 95 2.79 4.70 -9.73
CA GLU A 95 3.77 4.64 -10.80
C GLU A 95 4.00 6.05 -11.36
N THR A 96 5.24 6.51 -11.33
CA THR A 96 5.63 7.85 -11.79
C THR A 96 6.31 7.81 -13.16
N GLU A 97 6.83 6.65 -13.57
CA GLU A 97 7.49 6.44 -14.85
C GLU A 97 6.49 6.11 -15.98
N ALA A 98 5.39 5.43 -15.65
CA ALA A 98 4.36 5.05 -16.62
C ALA A 98 3.42 6.23 -16.94
N LYS A 99 3.73 6.94 -18.02
CA LYS A 99 2.91 8.05 -18.53
C LYS A 99 1.68 7.53 -19.28
N TRP A 100 0.61 8.32 -19.28
CA TRP A 100 -0.67 7.96 -19.91
C TRP A 100 -0.57 7.35 -21.32
N PRO A 101 0.22 7.93 -22.27
CA PRO A 101 0.32 7.34 -23.62
C PRO A 101 0.86 5.90 -23.65
N ALA A 102 1.62 5.48 -22.63
CA ALA A 102 2.15 4.12 -22.54
C ALA A 102 1.13 3.12 -21.97
N VAL A 103 0.17 3.58 -21.15
CA VAL A 103 -0.75 2.71 -20.43
C VAL A 103 -2.18 2.75 -20.98
N GLU A 104 -2.56 3.77 -21.75
CA GLU A 104 -3.91 3.94 -22.31
C GLU A 104 -4.41 2.70 -23.08
N GLN A 105 -3.51 2.01 -23.79
CA GLN A 105 -3.83 0.78 -24.52
C GLN A 105 -4.32 -0.36 -23.62
N LEU A 106 -3.92 -0.37 -22.34
CA LEU A 106 -4.37 -1.37 -21.35
C LEU A 106 -5.79 -1.08 -20.82
N PHE A 107 -6.32 0.11 -21.08
CA PHE A 107 -7.63 0.57 -20.59
C PHE A 107 -8.74 0.49 -21.64
N THR A 108 -8.44 0.05 -22.86
CA THR A 108 -9.45 -0.02 -23.92
C THR A 108 -9.98 -1.44 -24.16
N ASN A 109 -11.30 -1.55 -23.95
CA ASN A 109 -12.29 -2.51 -24.46
C ASN A 109 -12.42 -3.95 -23.93
N ASP A 110 -11.59 -4.48 -23.03
CA ASP A 110 -11.97 -5.74 -22.33
C ASP A 110 -11.18 -6.05 -21.03
N SER A 111 -10.75 -5.02 -20.33
CA SER A 111 -9.67 -5.14 -19.35
C SER A 111 -10.08 -5.79 -18.02
N SER A 112 -10.06 -7.13 -17.96
CA SER A 112 -9.58 -7.81 -16.75
C SER A 112 -8.09 -7.49 -16.62
N VAL A 113 -7.76 -6.41 -15.91
CA VAL A 113 -6.36 -5.98 -15.71
C VAL A 113 -5.64 -7.08 -14.91
N ALA A 114 -5.01 -8.01 -15.61
CA ALA A 114 -4.07 -8.93 -15.00
C ALA A 114 -2.81 -8.13 -14.65
N LEU A 115 -2.74 -7.62 -13.43
CA LEU A 115 -1.58 -6.91 -12.86
C LEU A 115 -0.25 -7.64 -13.11
N ALA A 116 -0.27 -8.98 -13.25
CA ALA A 116 0.88 -9.78 -13.63
C ALA A 116 1.47 -9.44 -15.02
N ALA A 117 0.65 -9.03 -15.99
CA ALA A 117 1.10 -8.64 -17.33
C ALA A 117 1.76 -7.26 -17.36
N VAL A 118 1.37 -6.36 -16.44
CA VAL A 118 1.98 -5.04 -16.28
C VAL A 118 3.41 -5.18 -15.75
N ASN A 119 3.61 -6.03 -14.73
CA ASN A 119 4.96 -6.30 -14.20
C ASN A 119 5.90 -6.89 -15.27
N ALA A 120 5.43 -7.82 -16.11
CA ALA A 120 6.27 -8.42 -17.15
C ALA A 120 6.67 -7.43 -18.26
N SER A 121 5.76 -6.56 -18.68
CA SER A 121 5.98 -5.61 -19.77
C SER A 121 6.87 -4.43 -19.35
N VAL A 122 6.71 -3.92 -18.13
CA VAL A 122 7.60 -2.88 -17.57
C VAL A 122 9.03 -3.40 -17.40
N THR A 123 9.20 -4.61 -16.87
CA THR A 123 10.54 -5.23 -16.69
C THR A 123 11.27 -5.48 -18.01
N SER A 124 10.54 -5.74 -19.10
CA SER A 124 11.13 -5.92 -20.44
C SER A 124 11.65 -4.63 -21.09
N ARG A 125 11.13 -3.46 -20.69
CA ARG A 125 11.49 -2.16 -21.28
C ARG A 125 12.56 -1.38 -20.51
N LEU A 126 12.91 -1.83 -19.30
CA LEU A 126 13.93 -1.21 -18.45
C LEU A 126 15.30 -1.91 -18.52
N ARG A 127 15.50 -2.87 -19.43
CA ARG A 127 16.83 -3.41 -19.72
C ARG A 127 17.56 -2.51 -20.70
N TYR A 128 18.38 -1.60 -20.16
CA TYR A 128 19.53 -1.00 -20.84
C TYR A 128 20.77 -1.20 -19.96
#